data_AF-A0A7C7YDK9-F1
#
_entry.id   AF-A0A7C7YDK9-F1
#
_cell.length_a   1.000
_cell.length_b   1.000
_cell.length_c   1.000
_cell.angle_alpha   90.00
_cell.angle_beta   90.00
_cell.angle_gamma   90.00
#
_symmetry.space_group_name_H-M   'P 1'
#
loop_
_entity.id
_entity.type
_entity.pdbx_description
1 polymer ?
#
loop_
_entity_poly.entity_id
_entity_poly.type
_entity_poly.pdbx_seq_one_letter_code
_entity_poly.pdbx_strand_id
1 'polypeptide(L)'
;IWDKREALDLIQDEPRLLRPHNYPADSPGSGWRVATASNGIEVGVLNVMGTVFMHPTLDCPFRCVDEVLKKKPETLNVVLVDFHAEATSEKVAMGWYLDGRVSAVVGTHTHVPTADERVLPQGTAHISDVGMTGCYNSVIGADTDIILRRFVDRLPVRIEPASGPASICGVVIDIDELTGLSRAIERVRVDEQETGAT
;
A
#
# COMPACT_ATOMS: atom_id res chain seq x y z
N ILE A 1 11.52 -4.53 -1.63
CA ILE A 1 11.03 -5.66 -2.47
C ILE A 1 12.17 -6.58 -2.91
N TRP A 2 13.32 -6.04 -3.34
CA TRP A 2 14.47 -6.83 -3.82
C TRP A 2 15.44 -7.30 -2.72
N ASP A 3 15.05 -7.19 -1.45
CA ASP A 3 15.92 -7.50 -0.29
C ASP A 3 16.19 -9.01 -0.14
N LYS A 4 15.38 -9.84 -0.80
CA LYS A 4 15.49 -11.30 -0.86
C LYS A 4 15.66 -11.71 -2.31
N ARG A 5 16.64 -12.58 -2.61
CA ARG A 5 16.93 -13.01 -3.98
C ARG A 5 15.76 -13.79 -4.58
N GLU A 6 15.08 -14.56 -3.74
CA GLU A 6 13.90 -15.35 -4.04
C GLU A 6 12.76 -14.49 -4.63
N ALA A 7 12.72 -13.18 -4.33
CA ALA A 7 11.73 -12.28 -4.89
C ALA A 7 11.89 -12.11 -6.42
N LEU A 8 13.10 -12.27 -6.97
CA LEU A 8 13.35 -12.17 -8.41
C LEU A 8 12.73 -13.33 -9.20
N ASP A 9 12.75 -14.52 -8.62
CA ASP A 9 12.16 -15.71 -9.22
C ASP A 9 10.63 -15.66 -9.05
N LEU A 10 10.17 -15.41 -7.81
CA LEU A 10 8.74 -15.39 -7.48
C LEU A 10 7.96 -14.35 -8.28
N ILE A 11 8.52 -13.18 -8.56
CA ILE A 11 7.81 -12.12 -9.29
C ILE A 11 7.62 -12.43 -10.79
N GLN A 12 8.36 -13.41 -11.32
CA GLN A 12 8.16 -13.91 -12.68
C GLN A 12 7.08 -15.00 -12.71
N ASP A 13 7.06 -15.85 -11.68
CA ASP A 13 6.18 -17.01 -11.61
C ASP A 13 4.78 -16.70 -11.07
N GLU A 14 4.64 -15.71 -10.19
CA GLU A 14 3.37 -15.31 -9.58
C GLU A 14 2.87 -13.99 -10.16
N PRO A 15 1.96 -14.03 -11.15
CA PRO A 15 1.56 -12.83 -11.88
C PRO A 15 0.65 -11.91 -11.05
N ARG A 16 0.17 -12.33 -9.86
CA ARG A 16 -0.54 -11.49 -8.89
C ARG A 16 0.40 -10.67 -7.99
N LEU A 17 1.70 -11.00 -7.95
CA LEU A 17 2.68 -10.26 -7.19
C LEU A 17 3.06 -8.99 -7.95
N LEU A 18 2.70 -7.84 -7.40
CA LEU A 18 3.01 -6.53 -7.96
C LEU A 18 4.22 -5.89 -7.28
N ARG A 19 4.96 -5.08 -8.05
CA ARG A 19 6.01 -4.19 -7.57
C ARG A 19 5.67 -2.73 -7.87
N PRO A 20 6.37 -1.72 -7.36
CA PRO A 20 6.04 -0.35 -7.70
C PRO A 20 6.20 -0.08 -9.20
N HIS A 21 5.15 0.44 -9.85
CA HIS A 21 5.08 0.55 -11.29
C HIS A 21 6.10 1.55 -11.86
N ASN A 22 6.49 2.55 -11.05
CA ASN A 22 7.50 3.55 -11.38
C ASN A 22 8.96 3.08 -11.22
N TYR A 23 9.20 1.77 -11.08
CA TYR A 23 10.52 1.20 -11.37
C TYR A 23 10.87 1.31 -12.88
N PRO A 24 12.16 1.32 -13.24
CA PRO A 24 12.60 1.27 -14.64
C PRO A 24 11.89 0.16 -15.43
N ALA A 25 11.62 0.42 -16.72
CA ALA A 25 10.81 -0.44 -17.57
C ALA A 25 11.37 -1.86 -17.76
N ASP A 26 12.68 -2.04 -17.59
CA ASP A 26 13.41 -3.30 -17.65
C ASP A 26 13.40 -4.08 -16.32
N SER A 27 12.80 -3.52 -15.25
CA SER A 27 12.69 -4.20 -13.96
C SER A 27 11.72 -5.40 -14.04
N PRO A 28 12.07 -6.55 -13.43
CA PRO A 28 11.23 -7.74 -13.43
C PRO A 28 9.82 -7.48 -12.87
N GLY A 29 8.85 -8.20 -13.42
CA GLY A 29 7.46 -8.14 -12.99
C GLY A 29 6.71 -6.87 -13.42
N SER A 30 5.46 -6.77 -12.98
CA SER A 30 4.58 -5.64 -13.26
C SER A 30 4.17 -4.93 -11.97
N GLY A 31 3.87 -3.64 -12.07
CA GLY A 31 3.16 -2.91 -11.01
C GLY A 31 1.66 -2.73 -11.25
N TRP A 32 1.16 -3.23 -12.38
CA TRP A 32 -0.23 -3.12 -12.79
C TRP A 32 -0.79 -4.49 -13.16
N ARG A 33 -1.99 -4.80 -12.69
CA ARG A 33 -2.74 -5.99 -13.09
C ARG A 33 -4.24 -5.74 -13.07
N VAL A 34 -4.94 -6.35 -14.02
CA VAL A 34 -6.39 -6.52 -13.96
C VAL A 34 -6.69 -7.92 -13.42
N ALA A 35 -7.53 -8.02 -12.41
CA ALA A 35 -7.99 -9.26 -11.82
C ALA A 35 -9.52 -9.31 -11.83
N THR A 36 -10.10 -10.50 -11.93
CA THR A 36 -11.55 -10.69 -11.83
C THR A 36 -11.90 -11.02 -10.39
N ALA A 37 -12.75 -10.19 -9.77
CA ALA A 37 -13.29 -10.44 -8.45
C ALA A 37 -14.27 -11.63 -8.45
N SER A 38 -14.60 -12.14 -7.27
CA SER A 38 -15.51 -13.31 -7.12
C SER A 38 -16.92 -13.08 -7.68
N ASN A 39 -17.35 -11.82 -7.77
CA ASN A 39 -18.62 -11.41 -8.38
C ASN A 39 -18.51 -11.15 -9.90
N GLY A 40 -17.36 -11.43 -10.52
CA GLY A 40 -17.14 -11.28 -11.97
C GLY A 40 -16.69 -9.88 -12.41
N ILE A 41 -16.61 -8.90 -11.51
CA ILE A 41 -16.16 -7.54 -11.83
C ILE A 41 -14.65 -7.51 -12.05
N GLU A 42 -14.20 -6.84 -13.11
CA GLU A 42 -12.78 -6.57 -13.33
C GLU A 42 -12.29 -5.44 -12.42
N VAL A 43 -11.16 -5.66 -11.76
CA VAL A 43 -10.52 -4.73 -10.83
C VAL A 43 -9.08 -4.52 -11.25
N GLY A 44 -8.73 -3.27 -11.54
CA GLY A 44 -7.35 -2.85 -11.75
C GLY A 44 -6.65 -2.60 -10.42
N VAL A 45 -5.49 -3.20 -10.22
CA VAL A 45 -4.65 -2.97 -9.04
C VAL A 45 -3.32 -2.40 -9.50
N LEU A 46 -2.98 -1.22 -8.97
CA LEU A 46 -1.76 -0.48 -9.24
C LEU A 46 -0.97 -0.29 -7.95
N ASN A 47 0.28 -0.73 -7.92
CA ASN A 47 1.22 -0.39 -6.86
C ASN A 47 2.21 0.67 -7.38
N VAL A 48 2.43 1.75 -6.64
CA VAL A 48 3.37 2.84 -7.00
C VAL A 48 4.09 3.30 -5.74
N MET A 49 5.35 3.75 -5.88
CA MET A 49 6.15 4.20 -4.75
C MET A 49 6.36 5.71 -4.79
N GLY A 50 6.27 6.36 -3.63
CA GLY A 50 6.64 7.76 -3.46
C GLY A 50 8.14 8.01 -3.62
N THR A 51 8.52 9.28 -3.58
CA THR A 51 9.90 9.72 -3.82
C THR A 51 10.48 10.52 -2.66
N VAL A 52 9.62 11.15 -1.84
CA VAL A 52 10.07 11.97 -0.71
C VAL A 52 10.46 11.05 0.45
N PHE A 53 11.72 11.15 0.90
CA PHE A 53 12.34 10.28 1.92
C PHE A 53 12.40 8.79 1.58
N MET A 54 12.20 8.43 0.31
CA MET A 54 12.21 7.06 -0.18
C MET A 54 13.50 6.73 -0.94
N HIS A 55 13.94 5.46 -0.82
CA HIS A 55 15.06 4.93 -1.60
C HIS A 55 14.70 3.56 -2.22
N PRO A 56 15.19 3.25 -3.43
CA PRO A 56 15.88 4.17 -4.35
C PRO A 56 14.94 5.26 -4.87
N THR A 57 15.50 6.38 -5.33
CA THR A 57 14.69 7.39 -6.02
C THR A 57 14.25 6.86 -7.37
N LEU A 58 12.94 6.81 -7.58
CA LEU A 58 12.30 6.26 -8.78
C LEU A 58 11.75 7.36 -9.68
N ASP A 59 11.16 6.96 -10.80
CA ASP A 59 10.44 7.86 -11.70
C ASP A 59 9.23 8.50 -11.01
N CYS A 60 8.81 9.65 -11.54
CA CYS A 60 7.70 10.43 -11.01
C CYS A 60 6.42 9.58 -10.86
N PRO A 61 5.91 9.36 -9.65
CA PRO A 61 4.77 8.47 -9.43
C PRO A 61 3.48 9.02 -10.08
N PHE A 62 3.29 10.33 -10.07
CA PHE A 62 2.12 10.99 -10.68
C PHE A 62 2.04 10.73 -12.20
N ARG A 63 3.15 10.94 -12.93
CA ARG A 63 3.22 10.64 -14.37
C ARG A 63 3.08 9.15 -14.65
N CYS A 64 3.64 8.30 -13.79
CA CYS A 64 3.51 6.86 -13.90
C CYS A 64 2.04 6.41 -13.85
N VAL A 65 1.26 6.91 -12.88
CA VAL A 65 -0.17 6.60 -12.78
C VAL A 65 -0.93 7.09 -14.02
N ASP A 66 -0.64 8.30 -14.51
CA ASP A 66 -1.26 8.83 -15.72
C ASP A 66 -1.07 7.90 -16.93
N GLU A 67 0.14 7.40 -17.13
CA GLU A 67 0.44 6.49 -18.26
C GLU A 67 -0.29 5.14 -18.14
N VAL A 68 -0.46 4.63 -16.92
CA VAL A 68 -1.26 3.42 -16.68
C VAL A 68 -2.74 3.68 -16.96
N LEU A 69 -3.29 4.77 -16.42
CA LEU A 69 -4.70 5.12 -16.61
C LEU A 69 -5.06 5.45 -18.05
N LYS A 70 -4.13 5.95 -18.87
CA LYS A 70 -4.33 6.14 -20.32
C LYS A 70 -4.41 4.83 -21.10
N LYS A 71 -3.73 3.77 -20.62
CA LYS A 71 -3.63 2.47 -21.32
C LYS A 71 -4.62 1.44 -20.81
N LYS A 72 -5.28 1.68 -19.68
CA LYS A 72 -6.28 0.75 -19.13
C LYS A 72 -7.47 0.63 -20.09
N PRO A 73 -8.16 -0.53 -20.15
CA PRO A 73 -9.41 -0.66 -20.89
C PRO A 73 -10.45 0.38 -20.43
N GLU A 74 -11.20 0.95 -21.37
CA GLU A 74 -12.29 1.89 -21.04
C GLU A 74 -13.38 1.21 -20.21
N THR A 75 -13.57 -0.10 -20.38
CA THR A 75 -14.52 -0.93 -19.62
C THR A 75 -14.10 -1.17 -18.17
N LEU A 76 -12.84 -0.88 -17.82
CA LEU A 76 -12.32 -1.08 -16.46
C LEU A 76 -12.67 0.11 -15.57
N ASN A 77 -13.79 0.03 -14.86
CA ASN A 77 -14.27 1.07 -13.96
C ASN A 77 -13.55 1.06 -12.61
N VAL A 78 -13.33 -0.12 -12.03
CA VAL A 78 -12.79 -0.25 -10.68
C VAL A 78 -11.26 -0.25 -10.72
N VAL A 79 -10.64 0.72 -10.06
CA VAL A 79 -9.18 0.86 -9.98
C VAL A 79 -8.75 1.17 -8.55
N LEU A 80 -7.88 0.33 -8.01
CA LEU A 80 -7.26 0.48 -6.70
C LEU A 80 -5.79 0.85 -6.85
N VAL A 81 -5.38 1.90 -6.15
CA VAL A 81 -3.98 2.37 -6.11
C VAL A 81 -3.44 2.20 -4.70
N ASP A 82 -2.44 1.33 -4.54
CA ASP A 82 -1.58 1.28 -3.36
C ASP A 82 -0.39 2.21 -3.58
N PHE A 83 -0.32 3.28 -2.79
CA PHE A 83 0.73 4.27 -2.87
C PHE A 83 1.70 4.14 -1.67
N HIS A 84 2.79 3.42 -1.91
CA HIS A 84 3.81 3.12 -0.92
C HIS A 84 4.78 4.30 -0.74
N ALA A 85 4.58 5.13 0.27
CA ALA A 85 5.31 6.39 0.41
C ALA A 85 5.50 6.82 1.87
N GLU A 86 6.57 7.54 2.17
CA GLU A 86 6.85 8.05 3.52
C GLU A 86 6.10 9.36 3.80
N ALA A 87 6.25 10.35 2.92
CA ALA A 87 5.72 11.69 3.18
C ALA A 87 4.20 11.77 3.04
N THR A 88 3.53 12.20 4.12
CA THR A 88 2.08 12.43 4.13
C THR A 88 1.65 13.46 3.09
N SER A 89 2.47 14.48 2.82
CA SER A 89 2.20 15.46 1.76
C SER A 89 2.13 14.82 0.37
N GLU A 90 3.01 13.88 0.06
CA GLU A 90 3.01 13.16 -1.21
C GLU A 90 1.78 12.24 -1.32
N LYS A 91 1.42 11.57 -0.22
CA LYS A 91 0.24 10.68 -0.13
C LYS A 91 -1.08 11.42 -0.33
N VAL A 92 -1.28 12.52 0.39
CA VAL A 92 -2.46 13.37 0.27
C VAL A 92 -2.53 13.99 -1.13
N ALA A 93 -1.39 14.44 -1.68
CA ALA A 93 -1.33 14.97 -3.04
C ALA A 93 -1.73 13.93 -4.09
N MET A 94 -1.31 12.67 -3.94
CA MET A 94 -1.72 11.58 -4.84
C MET A 94 -3.24 11.33 -4.77
N GLY A 95 -3.81 11.33 -3.56
CA GLY A 95 -5.27 11.25 -3.38
C GLY A 95 -6.01 12.33 -4.15
N TRP A 96 -5.62 13.59 -3.97
CA TRP A 96 -6.22 14.72 -4.70
C TRP A 96 -5.98 14.68 -6.21
N TYR A 97 -4.82 14.19 -6.65
CA TYR A 97 -4.47 14.11 -8.06
C TYR A 97 -5.30 13.07 -8.83
N LEU A 98 -5.78 12.04 -8.12
CA LEU A 98 -6.55 10.94 -8.69
C LEU A 98 -8.03 10.97 -8.34
N ASP A 99 -8.50 12.01 -7.61
CA ASP A 99 -9.89 12.14 -7.22
C ASP A 99 -10.82 12.12 -8.45
N GLY A 100 -11.79 11.20 -8.46
CA GLY A 100 -12.72 10.96 -9.54
C GLY A 100 -12.16 10.14 -10.72
N ARG A 101 -10.88 9.74 -10.67
CA ARG A 101 -10.21 8.98 -11.75
C ARG A 101 -9.97 7.51 -11.40
N VAL A 102 -9.99 7.19 -10.11
CA VAL A 102 -9.81 5.84 -9.57
C VAL A 102 -10.79 5.62 -8.41
N SER A 103 -11.04 4.36 -8.08
CA SER A 103 -11.92 4.02 -6.96
C SER A 103 -11.27 4.35 -5.62
N ALA A 104 -10.00 3.99 -5.45
CA ALA A 104 -9.30 4.24 -4.19
C ALA A 104 -7.82 4.53 -4.36
N VAL A 105 -7.30 5.40 -3.48
CA VAL A 105 -5.87 5.64 -3.24
C VAL A 105 -5.58 5.38 -1.77
N VAL A 106 -4.99 4.22 -1.48
CA VAL A 106 -4.62 3.82 -0.12
C VAL A 106 -3.12 3.94 0.05
N GLY A 107 -2.68 4.66 1.07
CA GLY A 107 -1.26 4.76 1.38
C GLY A 107 -0.77 3.57 2.20
N THR A 108 0.50 3.21 2.02
CA THR A 108 1.23 2.24 2.84
C THR A 108 2.65 2.77 3.12
N HIS A 109 3.47 2.01 3.86
CA HIS A 109 4.89 2.23 4.21
C HIS A 109 5.16 2.58 5.68
N THR A 110 4.39 3.47 6.30
CA THR A 110 4.78 4.02 7.61
C THR A 110 4.45 3.10 8.78
N HIS A 111 3.69 2.03 8.51
CA HIS A 111 3.28 0.98 9.45
C HIS A 111 2.34 1.44 10.57
N VAL A 112 1.90 2.71 10.58
CA VAL A 112 0.97 3.26 11.57
C VAL A 112 -0.31 3.70 10.87
N PRO A 113 -1.49 3.12 11.19
CA PRO A 113 -2.73 3.47 10.53
C PRO A 113 -3.10 4.91 10.86
N THR A 114 -3.44 5.68 9.83
CA THR A 114 -3.96 7.05 10.00
C THR A 114 -5.46 7.02 10.27
N ALA A 115 -6.02 8.15 10.71
CA ALA A 115 -7.46 8.31 10.97
C ALA A 115 -8.09 9.36 10.03
N ASP A 116 -7.57 9.42 8.80
CA ASP A 116 -7.98 10.38 7.77
C ASP A 116 -8.73 9.70 6.61
N GLU A 117 -9.24 8.49 6.82
CA GLU A 117 -10.06 7.77 5.85
C GLU A 117 -11.29 8.58 5.46
N ARG A 118 -11.48 8.77 4.16
CA ARG A 118 -12.63 9.50 3.63
C ARG A 118 -12.85 9.19 2.17
N VAL A 119 -14.05 9.47 1.69
CA VAL A 119 -14.31 9.65 0.26
C VAL A 119 -14.03 11.12 -0.07
N LEU A 120 -13.22 11.34 -1.11
CA LEU A 120 -12.89 12.66 -1.64
C LEU A 120 -14.05 13.24 -2.47
N PRO A 121 -14.08 14.56 -2.74
CA PRO A 121 -15.24 15.21 -3.36
C PRO A 121 -15.72 14.61 -4.69
N GLN A 122 -14.84 14.02 -5.50
CA GLN A 122 -15.20 13.40 -6.77
C GLN A 122 -15.37 11.87 -6.68
N GLY A 123 -15.37 11.31 -5.47
CA GLY A 123 -15.76 9.92 -5.23
C GLY A 123 -14.61 8.93 -5.07
N THR A 124 -13.35 9.37 -4.99
CA THR A 124 -12.23 8.45 -4.70
C THR A 124 -12.09 8.24 -3.19
N ALA A 125 -12.05 6.98 -2.73
CA ALA A 125 -11.68 6.66 -1.35
C ALA A 125 -10.19 6.93 -1.10
N HIS A 126 -9.87 7.51 0.04
CA HIS A 126 -8.50 7.87 0.41
C HIS A 126 -8.21 7.60 1.88
N ILE A 127 -6.98 7.17 2.17
CA ILE A 127 -6.36 7.13 3.50
C ILE A 127 -4.85 7.29 3.35
N SER A 128 -4.21 8.06 4.24
CA SER A 128 -2.76 8.31 4.16
C SER A 128 -1.91 7.08 4.50
N ASP A 129 -2.28 6.24 5.45
CA ASP A 129 -1.64 4.95 5.66
C ASP A 129 -2.63 3.92 6.24
N VAL A 130 -2.70 2.75 5.62
CA VAL A 130 -3.53 1.62 6.09
C VAL A 130 -2.97 0.99 7.37
N GLY A 131 -1.69 1.19 7.66
CA GLY A 131 -0.99 0.59 8.79
C GLY A 131 -0.36 -0.77 8.47
N MET A 132 0.27 -1.36 9.48
CA MET A 132 0.94 -2.67 9.37
C MET A 132 0.04 -3.81 9.87
N THR A 133 0.20 -4.99 9.27
CA THR A 133 -0.21 -6.26 9.87
C THR A 133 1.03 -6.97 10.43
N GLY A 134 1.09 -7.13 11.75
CA GLY A 134 2.27 -7.63 12.48
C GLY A 134 2.21 -7.31 13.97
N CYS A 135 3.27 -7.59 14.72
CA CYS A 135 3.33 -7.33 16.17
C CYS A 135 3.41 -5.81 16.44
N TYR A 136 2.41 -5.22 17.10
CA TYR A 136 2.41 -3.80 17.50
C TYR A 136 3.17 -3.50 18.78
N ASN A 137 3.44 -4.53 19.59
CA ASN A 137 4.34 -4.43 20.74
C ASN A 137 5.81 -4.46 20.26
N SER A 138 6.14 -3.50 19.39
CA SER A 138 7.38 -3.43 18.64
C SER A 138 7.68 -1.98 18.24
N VAL A 139 8.85 -1.73 17.63
CA VAL A 139 9.10 -0.47 16.91
C VAL A 139 8.96 -0.76 15.41
N ILE A 140 7.79 -0.44 14.84
CA ILE A 140 7.53 -0.54 13.40
C ILE A 140 7.69 -1.98 12.87
N GLY A 141 7.40 -2.98 13.72
CA GLY A 141 7.53 -4.41 13.42
C GLY A 141 8.87 -5.03 13.83
N ALA A 142 9.83 -4.23 14.32
CA ALA A 142 11.13 -4.68 14.76
C ALA A 142 11.26 -4.73 16.29
N ASP A 143 12.15 -5.58 16.78
CA ASP A 143 12.45 -5.73 18.20
C ASP A 143 12.78 -4.38 18.86
N THR A 144 12.15 -4.11 20.01
CA THR A 144 12.23 -2.81 20.69
C THR A 144 13.63 -2.52 21.18
N ASP A 145 14.30 -3.50 21.80
CA ASP A 145 15.60 -3.29 22.44
C ASP A 145 16.68 -3.04 21.37
N ILE A 146 16.63 -3.80 20.28
CA ILE A 146 17.53 -3.63 19.13
C ILE A 146 17.40 -2.23 18.53
N ILE A 147 16.17 -1.77 18.28
CA ILE A 147 15.95 -0.47 17.65
C ILE A 147 16.27 0.68 18.61
N LEU A 148 15.92 0.57 19.89
CA LEU A 148 16.28 1.57 20.90
C LEU A 148 17.79 1.71 21.01
N ARG A 149 18.53 0.60 21.00
CA ARG A 149 19.99 0.62 21.05
C ARG A 149 20.60 1.31 19.83
N ARG A 150 20.08 1.05 18.62
CA ARG A 150 20.47 1.78 17.41
C ARG A 150 20.29 3.29 17.57
N PHE A 151 19.15 3.72 18.11
CA PHE A 151 18.85 5.14 18.27
C PHE A 151 19.67 5.78 19.40
N VAL A 152 19.85 5.13 20.55
CA VAL A 152 20.58 5.69 21.69
C VAL A 152 22.09 5.67 21.44
N ASP A 153 22.64 4.50 21.09
CA ASP A 153 24.09 4.32 20.95
C ASP A 153 24.62 4.86 19.61
N ARG A 154 23.72 5.14 18.65
CA ARG A 154 24.04 5.56 17.27
C ARG A 154 24.93 4.56 16.51
N LEU A 155 24.90 3.29 16.91
CA LEU A 155 25.67 2.22 16.26
C LEU A 155 24.78 1.40 15.32
N PRO A 156 25.35 0.83 14.24
CA PRO A 156 24.65 -0.13 13.40
C PRO A 156 24.20 -1.34 14.20
N VAL A 157 22.95 -1.77 14.00
CA VAL A 157 22.41 -3.01 14.55
C VAL A 157 21.83 -3.84 13.42
N ARG A 158 21.81 -5.16 13.61
CA ARG A 158 21.01 -6.04 12.76
C ARG A 158 19.55 -5.92 13.21
N ILE A 159 18.67 -5.51 12.32
CA ILE A 159 17.23 -5.45 12.59
C ILE A 159 16.68 -6.88 12.62
N GLU A 160 15.89 -7.18 13.66
CA GLU A 160 15.20 -8.46 13.80
C GLU A 160 13.70 -8.21 13.98
N PRO A 161 12.82 -9.04 13.37
CA PRO A 161 11.38 -8.91 13.56
C PRO A 161 10.99 -9.13 15.02
N ALA A 162 10.04 -8.34 15.52
CA ALA A 162 9.49 -8.56 16.85
C ALA A 162 8.62 -9.83 16.89
N SER A 163 8.60 -10.49 18.05
CA SER A 163 7.68 -11.59 18.36
C SER A 163 6.60 -11.10 19.33
N GLY A 164 5.41 -11.71 19.29
CA GLY A 164 4.30 -11.37 20.17
C GLY A 164 2.95 -11.37 19.45
N PRO A 165 1.87 -10.95 20.14
CA PRO A 165 0.53 -10.89 19.55
C PRO A 165 0.51 -10.03 18.28
N ALA A 166 -0.09 -10.56 17.22
CA ALA A 166 -0.22 -9.85 15.96
C ALA A 166 -1.42 -8.90 15.98
N SER A 167 -1.33 -7.80 15.25
CA SER A 167 -2.49 -7.00 14.86
C SER A 167 -2.64 -7.03 13.35
N ILE A 168 -3.87 -6.99 12.87
CA ILE A 168 -4.23 -6.81 11.47
C ILE A 168 -4.72 -5.38 11.30
N CYS A 169 -4.17 -4.68 10.31
CA CYS A 169 -4.69 -3.39 9.85
C CYS A 169 -5.07 -3.47 8.39
N GLY A 170 -6.20 -2.86 8.04
CA GLY A 170 -6.78 -2.89 6.71
C GLY A 170 -7.84 -1.81 6.52
N VAL A 171 -8.41 -1.76 5.33
CA VAL A 171 -9.59 -0.94 5.02
C VAL A 171 -10.62 -1.75 4.26
N VAL A 172 -11.89 -1.46 4.52
CA VAL A 172 -13.03 -1.95 3.74
C VAL A 172 -13.56 -0.76 2.95
N ILE A 173 -13.70 -0.93 1.63
CA ILE A 173 -14.13 0.12 0.72
C ILE A 173 -15.36 -0.38 -0.03
N ASP A 174 -16.45 0.36 0.05
CA ASP A 174 -17.65 0.14 -0.77
C ASP A 174 -17.51 0.94 -2.07
N ILE A 175 -17.58 0.24 -3.21
CA ILE A 175 -17.37 0.79 -4.55
C ILE A 175 -18.59 0.46 -5.40
N ASP A 176 -19.12 1.49 -6.06
CA ASP A 176 -20.11 1.34 -7.12
C ASP A 176 -19.43 0.81 -8.39
N GLU A 177 -19.74 -0.42 -8.78
CA GLU A 177 -19.10 -1.11 -9.90
C GLU A 177 -19.42 -0.50 -11.28
N LEU A 178 -20.54 0.21 -11.40
CA LEU A 178 -20.97 0.83 -12.66
C LEU A 178 -20.24 2.14 -12.90
N THR A 179 -20.00 2.91 -11.84
CA THR A 179 -19.32 4.22 -11.93
C THR A 179 -17.83 4.15 -11.62
N GLY A 180 -17.40 3.12 -10.87
CA GLY A 180 -16.05 3.01 -10.32
C GLY A 180 -15.79 3.89 -9.10
N LEU A 181 -16.79 4.63 -8.60
CA LEU A 181 -16.65 5.56 -7.48
C LEU A 181 -16.94 4.89 -6.14
N SER A 182 -16.24 5.33 -5.09
CA SER A 182 -16.44 4.83 -3.73
C SER A 182 -17.62 5.52 -3.03
N ARG A 183 -18.42 4.71 -2.33
CA ARG A 183 -19.52 5.15 -1.47
C ARG A 183 -19.07 5.34 -0.02
N ALA A 184 -18.15 4.49 0.44
CA ALA A 184 -17.65 4.51 1.81
C ALA A 184 -16.24 3.89 1.92
N ILE A 185 -15.53 4.26 2.97
CA ILE A 185 -14.30 3.63 3.43
C ILE A 185 -14.34 3.53 4.95
N GLU A 186 -13.96 2.36 5.48
CA GLU A 186 -13.87 2.08 6.91
C GLU A 186 -12.53 1.43 7.23
N ARG A 187 -11.84 1.91 8.27
CA ARG A 187 -10.62 1.26 8.77
C ARG A 187 -10.95 0.03 9.60
N VAL A 188 -10.17 -1.01 9.39
CA VAL A 188 -10.20 -2.24 10.18
C VAL A 188 -8.91 -2.34 10.95
N ARG A 189 -9.02 -2.49 12.28
CA ARG A 189 -7.93 -2.94 13.11
C ARG A 189 -8.43 -4.03 14.04
N VAL A 190 -7.76 -5.18 14.01
CA VAL A 190 -8.06 -6.32 14.87
C VAL A 190 -6.78 -6.76 15.53
N ASP A 191 -6.73 -6.72 16.86
CA ASP A 191 -5.62 -7.25 17.63
C ASP A 191 -5.91 -8.73 17.96
N GLU A 192 -4.88 -9.57 17.87
CA GLU A 192 -4.93 -10.95 18.36
C GLU A 192 -5.26 -10.90 19.85
N GLN A 193 -6.38 -11.51 20.22
CA GLN A 193 -6.73 -11.68 21.62
C GLN A 193 -5.78 -12.70 22.23
N GLU A 194 -5.11 -12.35 23.32
CA GLU A 194 -4.40 -13.33 24.14
C GLU A 194 -5.40 -14.39 24.59
N THR A 195 -5.31 -15.61 24.07
CA THR A 195 -6.01 -16.77 24.60
C THR A 195 -5.39 -17.13 25.95
N GLY A 196 -5.77 -16.40 27.01
CA GLY A 196 -5.10 -16.52 28.30
C GLY A 196 -5.67 -15.73 29.48
N ALA A 197 -6.99 -15.62 29.64
CA ALA A 197 -7.62 -15.38 30.95
C ALA A 197 -9.12 -15.74 30.92
N THR A 198 -9.43 -17.02 31.17
CA THR A 198 -10.71 -17.44 31.76
C THR A 198 -10.75 -17.08 33.24
#